data_AF-A0A3B4BC88-F1
#
_entry.id   AF-A0A3B4BC88-F1
#
_cell.length_a   1.000
_cell.length_b   1.000
_cell.length_c   1.000
_cell.angle_alpha   90.00
_cell.angle_beta   90.00
_cell.angle_gamma   90.00
#
_symmetry.space_group_name_H-M   'P 1'
#
loop_
_entity.id
_entity.type
_entity.pdbx_description
1 polymer ?
#
loop_
_entity_poly.entity_id
_entity_poly.type
_entity_poly.pdbx_seq_one_letter_code
_entity_poly.pdbx_strand_id
1 'polypeptide(L)'
;QLQRGQFLNDDSKFLFLQNDFKNSGLAQADWAAKKMVWIPSEREGFEAASVKEEQGEQVLVELSNGQKTTVNKDDVQKMNPPKFSKVEDMAALTFLNEASVLHNLKERYFSSLIYTYSGLFCVVVNPYKMLPIYSEKIIEMYKGKKRHEVPPHIYSITDNAYRNMMQDREDQSILCTGESGAGKTENTKKVIQYLAVIASSHKGKKDANPVSDLCWTNCTLYKHFLNIFAIFQQQPGSLAFVSIFEISVD
;
A
#
# COMPACT_ATOMS: atom_id res chain seq x y z
N GLN A 1 -24.09 -17.62 3.30
CA GLN A 1 -24.35 -16.30 2.67
C GLN A 1 -24.63 -15.30 3.78
N LEU A 2 -23.60 -14.66 4.32
CA LEU A 2 -23.73 -13.70 5.42
C LEU A 2 -23.38 -12.30 4.89
N GLN A 3 -24.43 -11.48 4.82
CA GLN A 3 -24.50 -10.01 4.78
C GLN A 3 -23.24 -9.27 4.29
N ARG A 4 -23.17 -9.06 2.97
CA ARG A 4 -22.18 -8.19 2.30
C ARG A 4 -22.69 -6.76 2.05
N GLY A 5 -23.76 -6.33 2.73
CA GLY A 5 -24.66 -5.30 2.20
C GLY A 5 -24.86 -3.99 2.98
N GLN A 6 -24.31 -3.78 4.17
CA GLN A 6 -24.67 -2.59 4.96
C GLN A 6 -23.51 -2.02 5.81
N PHE A 7 -22.42 -1.54 5.21
CA PHE A 7 -21.43 -0.71 5.94
C PHE A 7 -20.63 0.27 5.05
N LEU A 8 -21.10 0.62 3.84
CA LEU A 8 -20.39 1.62 3.04
C LEU A 8 -20.76 3.03 3.48
N ASN A 9 -20.19 3.48 4.61
CA ASN A 9 -20.08 4.93 4.89
C ASN A 9 -19.16 5.57 3.85
N ASP A 10 -19.31 6.86 3.59
CA ASP A 10 -18.49 7.62 2.64
C ASP A 10 -16.98 7.54 2.93
N ASP A 11 -16.59 7.20 4.17
CA ASP A 11 -15.19 7.00 4.58
C ASP A 11 -14.59 5.66 4.12
N SER A 12 -15.44 4.65 3.89
CA SER A 12 -15.00 3.30 3.50
C SER A 12 -14.43 3.24 2.07
N LYS A 13 -14.78 4.21 1.22
CA LYS A 13 -14.27 4.32 -0.17
C LYS A 13 -12.75 4.55 -0.24
N PHE A 14 -12.14 5.01 0.84
CA PHE A 14 -10.70 5.26 0.96
C PHE A 14 -9.90 4.04 1.43
N LEU A 15 -10.58 2.93 1.74
CA LEU A 15 -9.94 1.68 2.15
C LEU A 15 -10.35 0.51 1.26
N PHE A 16 -11.61 0.48 0.83
CA PHE A 16 -12.15 -0.55 -0.05
C PHE A 16 -12.13 -0.08 -1.49
N LEU A 17 -11.68 -0.97 -2.38
CA LEU A 17 -11.88 -0.78 -3.80
C LEU A 17 -13.39 -0.70 -4.08
N GLN A 18 -13.84 0.43 -4.61
CA GLN A 18 -15.16 0.48 -5.23
C GLN A 18 -15.17 -0.57 -6.35
N ASN A 19 -16.15 -1.48 -6.29
CA ASN A 19 -16.32 -2.57 -7.26
C ASN A 19 -16.87 -2.03 -8.60
N ASP A 20 -16.29 -0.94 -9.08
CA ASP A 20 -16.68 -0.33 -10.33
C ASP A 20 -16.02 -1.15 -11.45
N PHE A 21 -16.83 -2.01 -12.07
CA PHE A 21 -16.58 -2.65 -13.36
C PHE A 21 -15.44 -3.69 -13.43
N LYS A 22 -15.16 -4.42 -12.34
CA LYS A 22 -14.34 -5.65 -12.45
C LYS A 22 -15.06 -6.66 -13.35
N ASN A 23 -14.53 -6.86 -14.56
CA ASN A 23 -15.05 -7.66 -15.68
C ASN A 23 -16.07 -6.99 -16.61
N SER A 24 -15.70 -5.93 -17.32
CA SER A 24 -16.18 -5.88 -18.72
C SER A 24 -15.41 -6.96 -19.49
N GLY A 25 -16.10 -7.97 -20.04
CA GLY A 25 -15.47 -8.97 -20.91
C GLY A 25 -14.71 -8.33 -22.09
N LEU A 26 -15.10 -7.09 -22.44
CA LEU A 26 -14.45 -6.21 -23.40
C LEU A 26 -12.99 -5.88 -23.05
N ALA A 27 -12.68 -5.48 -21.82
CA ALA A 27 -11.29 -5.14 -21.45
C ALA A 27 -10.36 -6.36 -21.51
N GLN A 28 -10.88 -7.53 -21.10
CA GLN A 28 -10.13 -8.78 -21.16
C GLN A 28 -9.92 -9.24 -22.61
N ALA A 29 -10.94 -9.11 -23.46
CA ALA A 29 -10.86 -9.42 -24.89
C ALA A 29 -9.88 -8.48 -25.61
N ASP A 30 -9.93 -7.18 -25.34
CA ASP A 30 -9.02 -6.19 -25.92
C ASP A 30 -7.57 -6.43 -25.51
N TRP A 31 -7.32 -6.75 -24.23
CA TRP A 31 -5.98 -7.07 -23.75
C TRP A 31 -5.39 -8.31 -24.46
N ALA A 32 -6.20 -9.37 -24.60
CA ALA A 32 -5.78 -10.60 -25.26
C ALA A 32 -5.56 -10.38 -26.77
N ALA A 33 -6.39 -9.56 -27.40
CA ALA A 33 -6.29 -9.28 -28.83
C ALA A 33 -5.09 -8.40 -29.22
N LYS A 34 -4.70 -7.45 -28.35
CA LYS A 34 -3.72 -6.40 -28.69
C LYS A 34 -2.28 -6.68 -28.24
N LYS A 35 -1.99 -7.84 -27.63
CA LYS A 35 -0.66 -8.20 -27.07
C LYS A 35 -0.04 -7.01 -26.32
N MET A 36 -0.76 -6.53 -25.31
CA MET A 36 -0.38 -5.31 -24.59
C MET A 36 0.94 -5.50 -23.81
N VAL A 37 1.78 -4.47 -23.83
CA VAL A 37 3.09 -4.41 -23.17
C VAL A 37 3.30 -3.03 -22.55
N TRP A 38 4.27 -2.95 -21.64
CA TRP A 38 4.79 -1.71 -21.10
C TRP A 38 6.08 -1.33 -21.81
N ILE A 39 6.23 -0.05 -22.14
CA ILE A 39 7.46 0.52 -22.69
C ILE A 39 7.93 1.71 -21.86
N PRO A 40 9.24 2.04 -21.86
CA PRO A 40 9.75 3.21 -21.16
C PRO A 40 9.15 4.52 -21.70
N SER A 41 8.85 5.46 -20.81
CA SER A 41 8.31 6.78 -21.12
C SER A 41 9.01 7.84 -20.28
N GLU A 42 9.56 8.87 -20.90
CA GLU A 42 10.23 9.97 -20.18
C GLU A 42 9.26 10.74 -19.27
N ARG A 43 7.97 10.74 -19.58
CA ARG A 43 6.96 11.51 -18.84
C ARG A 43 6.31 10.72 -17.72
N GLU A 44 5.96 9.46 -17.98
CA GLU A 44 5.16 8.63 -17.07
C GLU A 44 5.98 7.50 -16.42
N GLY A 45 7.27 7.39 -16.71
CA GLY A 45 8.13 6.25 -16.38
C GLY A 45 7.89 5.09 -17.33
N PHE A 46 6.65 4.59 -17.37
CA PHE A 46 6.21 3.55 -18.30
C PHE A 46 4.83 3.85 -18.87
N GLU A 47 4.61 3.46 -20.12
CA GLU A 47 3.34 3.63 -20.82
C GLU A 47 2.90 2.33 -21.53
N ALA A 48 1.58 2.17 -21.68
CA ALA A 48 1.00 0.99 -22.28
C ALA A 48 1.03 1.09 -23.81
N ALA A 49 1.50 0.04 -24.47
CA ALA A 49 1.57 -0.05 -25.92
C ALA A 49 1.13 -1.44 -26.41
N SER A 50 0.76 -1.53 -27.68
CA SER A 50 0.41 -2.78 -28.36
C SER A 50 1.50 -3.17 -29.35
N VAL A 51 1.96 -4.41 -29.30
CA VAL A 51 2.97 -4.90 -30.24
C VAL A 51 2.35 -5.07 -31.62
N LYS A 52 2.94 -4.45 -32.64
CA LYS A 52 2.48 -4.53 -34.04
C LYS A 52 3.36 -5.46 -34.86
N GLU A 53 4.67 -5.27 -34.79
CA GLU A 53 5.64 -6.02 -35.57
C GLU A 53 6.94 -6.22 -34.78
N GLU A 54 7.54 -7.40 -34.89
CA GLU A 54 8.88 -7.68 -34.34
C GLU A 54 9.88 -7.62 -35.50
N GLN A 55 10.81 -6.65 -35.45
CA GLN A 55 11.85 -6.41 -36.46
C GLN A 55 13.22 -6.76 -35.87
N GLY A 56 13.50 -8.05 -35.75
CA GLY A 56 14.76 -8.55 -35.19
C GLY A 56 14.89 -8.20 -33.70
N GLU A 57 15.81 -7.27 -33.39
CA GLU A 57 16.12 -6.80 -32.03
C GLU A 57 15.21 -5.64 -31.58
N GLN A 58 14.44 -5.07 -32.50
CA GLN A 58 13.51 -3.99 -32.23
C GLN A 58 12.06 -4.43 -32.42
N VAL A 59 11.15 -3.76 -31.71
CA VAL A 59 9.71 -4.01 -31.78
C VAL A 59 9.00 -2.72 -32.11
N LEU A 60 8.20 -2.74 -33.18
CA LEU A 60 7.27 -1.67 -33.51
C LEU A 60 6.04 -1.79 -32.61
N VAL A 61 5.83 -0.78 -31.78
CA VAL A 61 4.71 -0.71 -30.85
C VAL A 61 3.82 0.48 -31.18
N GLU A 62 2.52 0.34 -30.91
CA GLU A 62 1.53 1.41 -31.05
C GLU A 62 0.98 1.77 -29.68
N LEU A 63 1.15 3.03 -29.32
CA LEU A 63 0.70 3.63 -28.07
C LEU A 63 -0.80 3.82 -28.05
N SER A 64 -1.36 4.02 -26.86
CA SER A 64 -2.80 4.27 -26.68
C SER A 64 -3.30 5.54 -27.38
N ASN A 65 -2.41 6.49 -27.68
CA ASN A 65 -2.71 7.71 -28.45
C ASN A 65 -2.68 7.49 -29.98
N GLY A 66 -2.42 6.26 -30.45
CA GLY A 66 -2.29 5.91 -31.87
C GLY A 66 -0.90 6.20 -32.48
N GLN A 67 0.03 6.77 -31.71
CA GLN A 67 1.40 7.00 -32.16
C GLN A 67 2.15 5.67 -32.21
N LYS A 68 2.92 5.47 -33.28
CA LYS A 68 3.80 4.31 -33.43
C LYS A 68 5.23 4.70 -33.09
N THR A 69 5.89 3.86 -32.31
CA THR A 69 7.30 4.02 -31.96
C THR A 69 7.99 2.68 -32.02
N THR A 70 9.32 2.71 -32.18
CA THR A 70 10.14 1.51 -32.22
C THR A 70 11.01 1.49 -30.97
N VAL A 71 10.95 0.39 -30.23
CA VAL A 71 11.69 0.19 -28.97
C VAL A 71 12.53 -1.08 -29.05
N ASN A 72 13.61 -1.15 -28.27
CA ASN A 72 14.37 -2.39 -28.14
C ASN A 72 13.49 -3.46 -27.47
N LYS A 73 13.56 -4.70 -27.95
CA LYS A 73 12.85 -5.85 -27.39
C LYS A 73 13.16 -6.06 -25.90
N ASP A 74 14.39 -5.74 -25.47
CA ASP A 74 14.82 -5.88 -24.06
C ASP A 74 14.18 -4.84 -23.12
N ASP A 75 13.77 -3.69 -23.66
CA ASP A 75 13.11 -2.63 -22.89
C ASP A 75 11.60 -2.88 -22.72
N VAL A 76 11.04 -3.85 -23.46
CA VAL A 76 9.62 -4.18 -23.43
C VAL A 76 9.29 -5.07 -22.24
N GLN A 77 8.43 -4.59 -21.35
CA GLN A 77 7.96 -5.36 -20.19
C GLN A 77 6.56 -5.93 -20.41
N LYS A 78 6.30 -7.15 -19.93
CA LYS A 78 5.00 -7.81 -20.06
C LYS A 78 3.92 -7.09 -19.25
N MET A 79 2.75 -6.86 -19.84
CA MET A 79 1.62 -6.23 -19.14
C MET A 79 0.72 -7.29 -18.48
N ASN A 80 0.36 -7.07 -17.22
CA ASN A 80 -0.62 -7.90 -16.53
C ASN A 80 -2.04 -7.72 -17.12
N PRO A 81 -2.88 -8.76 -17.12
CA PRO A 81 -4.27 -8.62 -17.54
C PRO A 81 -5.05 -7.59 -16.69
N PRO A 82 -6.09 -6.93 -17.24
CA PRO A 82 -6.87 -5.89 -16.54
C PRO A 82 -7.50 -6.35 -15.21
N LYS A 83 -7.72 -7.66 -15.05
CA LYS A 83 -8.19 -8.24 -13.78
C LYS A 83 -7.26 -7.97 -12.58
N PHE A 84 -6.00 -7.65 -12.85
CA PHE A 84 -4.98 -7.30 -11.85
C PHE A 84 -4.83 -5.78 -11.64
N SER A 85 -5.79 -4.97 -12.11
CA SER A 85 -5.84 -3.54 -11.77
C SER A 85 -6.14 -3.35 -10.28
N LYS A 86 -5.40 -2.42 -9.66
CA LYS A 86 -5.49 -2.02 -8.25
C LYS A 86 -5.43 -3.18 -7.24
N VAL A 87 -4.62 -4.20 -7.47
CA VAL A 87 -4.45 -5.32 -6.53
C VAL A 87 -4.01 -4.84 -5.14
N GLU A 88 -4.54 -5.49 -4.11
CA GLU A 88 -4.20 -5.20 -2.71
C GLU A 88 -2.82 -5.71 -2.33
N ASP A 89 -2.35 -6.78 -2.98
CA ASP A 89 -1.03 -7.36 -2.80
C ASP A 89 -0.32 -7.50 -4.15
N MET A 90 0.82 -6.83 -4.31
CA MET A 90 1.60 -6.86 -5.53
C MET A 90 2.27 -8.22 -5.76
N ALA A 91 2.42 -9.05 -4.71
CA ALA A 91 2.89 -10.43 -4.87
C ALA A 91 1.87 -11.32 -5.63
N ALA A 92 0.62 -10.87 -5.79
CA ALA A 92 -0.39 -11.58 -6.57
C ALA A 92 -0.33 -11.29 -8.09
N LEU A 93 0.53 -10.37 -8.54
CA LEU A 93 0.71 -10.07 -9.96
C LEU A 93 1.35 -11.27 -10.68
N THR A 94 0.91 -11.54 -11.91
CA THR A 94 1.50 -12.63 -12.73
C THR A 94 2.87 -12.24 -13.25
N PHE A 95 3.01 -11.00 -13.70
CA PHE A 95 4.27 -10.42 -14.14
C PHE A 95 4.70 -9.36 -13.13
N LEU A 96 5.66 -9.70 -12.28
CA LEU A 96 6.24 -8.75 -11.34
C LEU A 96 7.40 -8.03 -12.02
N ASN A 97 7.10 -6.85 -12.56
CA ASN A 97 8.07 -5.96 -13.18
C ASN A 97 7.87 -4.53 -12.69
N GLU A 98 8.87 -3.68 -12.91
CA GLU A 98 8.88 -2.30 -12.43
C GLU A 98 7.65 -1.52 -12.94
N ALA A 99 7.31 -1.68 -14.22
CA ALA A 99 6.17 -1.03 -14.84
C ALA A 99 4.84 -1.42 -14.17
N SER A 100 4.64 -2.71 -13.86
CA SER A 100 3.40 -3.20 -13.24
C SER A 100 3.28 -2.76 -11.79
N VAL A 101 4.38 -2.72 -11.04
CA VAL A 101 4.41 -2.20 -9.67
C VAL A 101 4.06 -0.71 -9.67
N LEU A 102 4.73 0.08 -10.52
CA LEU A 102 4.46 1.51 -10.65
C LEU A 102 3.01 1.77 -11.05
N HIS A 103 2.50 1.05 -12.04
CA HIS A 103 1.12 1.19 -12.51
C HIS A 103 0.11 0.89 -11.40
N ASN A 104 0.29 -0.21 -10.66
CA ASN A 104 -0.62 -0.57 -9.57
C ASN A 104 -0.62 0.49 -8.45
N LEU A 105 0.56 0.95 -8.04
CA LEU A 105 0.68 2.00 -7.02
C LEU A 105 0.04 3.30 -7.49
N LYS A 106 0.24 3.68 -8.75
CA LYS A 106 -0.34 4.88 -9.35
C LYS A 106 -1.87 4.83 -9.38
N GLU A 107 -2.46 3.75 -9.88
CA GLU A 107 -3.92 3.60 -9.94
C GLU A 107 -4.57 3.61 -8.55
N ARG A 108 -3.92 2.95 -7.58
CA ARG A 108 -4.37 2.94 -6.18
C ARG A 108 -4.26 4.32 -5.55
N TYR A 109 -3.14 5.01 -5.76
CA TYR A 109 -2.93 6.37 -5.26
C TYR A 109 -3.98 7.36 -5.78
N PHE A 110 -4.28 7.36 -7.07
CA PHE A 110 -5.35 8.20 -7.63
C PHE A 110 -6.74 7.82 -7.12
N SER A 111 -6.93 6.56 -6.73
CA SER A 111 -8.15 6.10 -6.03
C SER A 111 -8.13 6.38 -4.53
N SER A 112 -7.13 7.14 -4.04
CA SER A 112 -6.92 7.44 -2.61
C SER A 112 -6.69 6.21 -1.71
N LEU A 113 -6.23 5.11 -2.30
CA LEU A 113 -5.79 3.90 -1.61
C LEU A 113 -4.27 3.94 -1.44
N ILE A 114 -3.81 4.45 -0.30
CA ILE A 114 -2.37 4.72 -0.10
C ILE A 114 -1.56 3.53 0.38
N TYR A 115 -2.22 2.53 0.97
CA TYR A 115 -1.59 1.32 1.49
C TYR A 115 -1.74 0.20 0.46
N THR A 116 -0.63 -0.48 0.17
CA THR A 116 -0.60 -1.64 -0.73
C THR A 116 0.37 -2.67 -0.16
N TYR A 117 -0.01 -3.94 -0.10
CA TYR A 117 0.92 -4.98 0.30
C TYR A 117 1.88 -5.35 -0.83
N SER A 118 3.07 -5.82 -0.45
CA SER A 118 4.07 -6.37 -1.35
C SER A 118 4.71 -7.59 -0.68
N GLY A 119 4.04 -8.74 -0.74
CA GLY A 119 4.52 -9.94 -0.06
C GLY A 119 4.51 -9.74 1.46
N LEU A 120 5.66 -9.74 2.13
CA LEU A 120 5.71 -9.49 3.59
C LEU A 120 5.67 -8.00 3.94
N PHE A 121 5.95 -7.13 2.99
CA PHE A 121 6.04 -5.69 3.20
C PHE A 121 4.71 -4.97 2.95
N CYS A 122 4.60 -3.75 3.45
CA CYS A 122 3.58 -2.80 3.01
C CYS A 122 4.22 -1.53 2.46
N VAL A 123 3.80 -1.16 1.26
CA VAL A 123 4.19 0.04 0.55
C VAL A 123 3.13 1.12 0.80
N VAL A 124 3.58 2.30 1.21
CA VAL A 124 2.72 3.43 1.55
C VAL A 124 3.17 4.67 0.79
N VAL A 125 2.25 5.23 0.01
CA VAL A 125 2.48 6.48 -0.73
C VAL A 125 1.87 7.64 0.06
N ASN A 126 2.65 8.68 0.34
CA ASN A 126 2.16 9.84 1.09
C ASN A 126 1.01 10.55 0.34
N PRO A 127 -0.21 10.64 0.90
CA PRO A 127 -1.35 11.28 0.23
C PRO A 127 -1.23 12.80 0.10
N TYR A 128 -0.37 13.47 0.89
CA TYR A 128 -0.33 14.94 1.04
C TYR A 128 -1.69 15.61 1.35
N LYS A 129 -2.67 14.81 1.78
CA LYS A 129 -4.01 15.24 2.17
C LYS A 129 -4.48 14.38 3.34
N MET A 130 -5.34 14.96 4.17
CA MET A 130 -5.97 14.21 5.25
C MET A 130 -7.01 13.25 4.68
N LEU A 131 -6.85 11.95 4.94
CA LEU A 131 -7.81 10.91 4.59
C LEU A 131 -8.56 10.46 5.84
N PRO A 132 -9.88 10.22 5.78
CA PRO A 132 -10.70 9.79 6.93
C PRO A 132 -10.52 8.29 7.26
N ILE A 133 -9.28 7.79 7.19
CA ILE A 133 -8.93 6.38 7.40
C ILE A 133 -8.38 6.10 8.81
N TYR A 134 -8.22 7.14 9.64
CA TYR A 134 -7.65 7.05 10.99
C TYR A 134 -8.66 7.43 12.08
N SER A 135 -9.82 6.75 12.12
CA SER A 135 -10.83 6.94 13.17
C SER A 135 -10.90 5.73 14.10
N GLU A 136 -11.51 5.91 15.28
CA GLU A 136 -11.75 4.81 16.24
C GLU A 136 -12.57 3.68 15.63
N LYS A 137 -13.56 4.01 14.78
CA LYS A 137 -14.33 3.03 14.01
C LYS A 137 -13.44 2.13 13.15
N ILE A 138 -12.41 2.70 12.52
CA ILE A 138 -11.46 1.93 11.73
C ILE A 138 -10.59 1.06 12.64
N ILE A 139 -10.14 1.57 13.79
CA ILE A 139 -9.39 0.77 14.78
C ILE A 139 -10.17 -0.50 15.17
N GLU A 140 -11.45 -0.35 15.50
CA GLU A 140 -12.34 -1.48 15.83
C GLU A 140 -12.52 -2.45 14.66
N MET A 141 -12.61 -1.94 13.43
CA MET A 141 -12.73 -2.77 12.23
C MET A 141 -11.50 -3.68 12.03
N TYR A 142 -10.29 -3.20 12.33
CA TYR A 142 -9.04 -3.96 12.16
C TYR A 142 -8.71 -4.88 13.33
N LYS A 143 -9.28 -4.64 14.52
CA LYS A 143 -8.97 -5.37 15.76
C LYS A 143 -9.21 -6.87 15.59
N GLY A 144 -8.14 -7.66 15.74
CA GLY A 144 -8.19 -9.12 15.67
C GLY A 144 -8.54 -9.70 14.28
N LYS A 145 -8.48 -8.89 13.21
CA LYS A 145 -8.74 -9.35 11.85
C LYS A 145 -7.49 -9.87 11.17
N LYS A 146 -7.60 -10.99 10.44
CA LYS A 146 -6.50 -11.51 9.63
C LYS A 146 -6.26 -10.60 8.43
N ARG A 147 -5.01 -10.59 7.93
CA ARG A 147 -4.57 -9.75 6.81
C ARG A 147 -5.43 -9.83 5.54
N HIS A 148 -6.06 -10.97 5.27
CA HIS A 148 -6.92 -11.18 4.08
C HIS A 148 -8.39 -10.80 4.32
N GLU A 149 -8.80 -10.54 5.56
CA GLU A 149 -10.18 -10.17 5.91
C GLU A 149 -10.43 -8.67 5.79
N VAL A 150 -9.35 -7.87 5.77
CA VAL A 150 -9.36 -6.41 5.75
C VAL A 150 -8.38 -5.90 4.69
N PRO A 151 -8.66 -4.75 4.06
CA PRO A 151 -7.76 -4.21 3.05
C PRO A 151 -6.40 -3.79 3.65
N PRO A 152 -5.39 -3.51 2.82
CA PRO A 152 -4.08 -3.07 3.30
C PRO A 152 -4.18 -1.80 4.14
N HIS A 153 -3.59 -1.81 5.34
CA HIS A 153 -3.54 -0.66 6.25
C HIS A 153 -2.49 -0.85 7.35
N ILE A 154 -1.97 0.25 7.89
CA ILE A 154 -0.98 0.22 8.98
C ILE A 154 -1.49 -0.48 10.25
N TYR A 155 -2.79 -0.38 10.52
CA TYR A 155 -3.42 -1.07 11.66
C TYR A 155 -3.43 -2.59 11.50
N SER A 156 -3.54 -3.11 10.27
CA SER A 156 -3.44 -4.55 10.01
C SER A 156 -2.02 -5.06 10.33
N ILE A 157 -0.99 -4.31 9.94
CA ILE A 157 0.42 -4.63 10.23
C ILE A 157 0.66 -4.62 11.74
N THR A 158 0.15 -3.60 12.41
CA THR A 158 0.30 -3.42 13.86
C THR A 158 -0.43 -4.52 14.65
N ASP A 159 -1.67 -4.85 14.28
CA ASP A 159 -2.46 -5.91 14.91
C ASP A 159 -1.83 -7.29 14.70
N ASN A 160 -1.26 -7.54 13.51
CA ASN A 160 -0.55 -8.77 13.21
C ASN A 160 0.72 -8.92 14.07
N ALA A 161 1.55 -7.88 14.14
CA ALA A 161 2.73 -7.87 15.01
C ALA A 161 2.35 -8.06 16.48
N TYR A 162 1.34 -7.36 16.97
CA TYR A 162 0.86 -7.51 18.34
C TYR A 162 0.35 -8.93 18.64
N ARG A 163 -0.38 -9.56 17.70
CA ARG A 163 -0.85 -10.94 17.87
C ARG A 163 0.29 -11.94 17.86
N ASN A 164 1.25 -11.81 16.95
CA ASN A 164 2.42 -12.68 16.90
C ASN A 164 3.23 -12.57 18.20
N MET A 165 3.46 -11.34 18.70
CA MET A 165 4.12 -11.10 19.99
C MET A 165 3.41 -11.83 21.15
N MET A 166 2.07 -11.77 21.20
CA MET A 166 1.29 -12.43 22.25
C MET A 166 1.24 -13.96 22.12
N GLN A 167 1.23 -14.46 20.89
CA GLN A 167 1.11 -15.89 20.59
C GLN A 167 2.44 -16.61 20.74
N ASP A 168 3.47 -16.09 20.08
CA ASP A 168 4.79 -16.71 19.97
C ASP A 168 5.70 -16.33 21.15
N ARG A 169 5.30 -15.29 21.92
CA ARG A 169 6.04 -14.74 23.08
C ARG A 169 7.43 -14.24 22.72
N GLU A 170 7.58 -13.77 21.50
CA GLU A 170 8.78 -13.16 20.95
C GLU A 170 8.55 -11.67 20.70
N ASP A 171 9.56 -10.85 20.94
CA ASP A 171 9.48 -9.42 20.69
C ASP A 171 9.35 -9.15 19.18
N GLN A 172 8.61 -8.10 18.83
CA GLN A 172 8.35 -7.74 17.43
C GLN A 172 8.73 -6.30 17.18
N SER A 173 9.33 -6.03 16.03
CA SER A 173 9.66 -4.66 15.60
C SER A 173 8.90 -4.29 14.32
N ILE A 174 8.47 -3.03 14.24
CA ILE A 174 7.88 -2.43 13.03
C ILE A 174 8.84 -1.37 12.55
N LEU A 175 9.50 -1.63 11.41
CA LEU A 175 10.47 -0.73 10.82
C LEU A 175 9.79 0.12 9.73
N CYS A 176 9.85 1.44 9.89
CA CYS A 176 9.40 2.39 8.87
C CYS A 176 10.61 2.92 8.08
N THR A 177 10.79 2.47 6.83
CA THR A 177 11.84 2.98 5.93
C THR A 177 11.26 3.90 4.87
N GLY A 178 12.10 4.68 4.19
CA GLY A 178 11.70 5.59 3.12
C GLY A 178 12.47 6.91 3.15
N GLU A 179 12.37 7.69 2.08
CA GLU A 179 13.05 8.99 1.96
C GLU A 179 12.52 10.04 2.96
N SER A 180 13.23 11.17 3.07
CA SER A 180 12.80 12.31 3.88
C SER A 180 11.44 12.82 3.38
N GLY A 181 10.44 12.94 4.26
CA GLY A 181 9.08 13.35 3.86
C GLY A 181 8.15 12.23 3.38
N ALA A 182 8.59 10.97 3.37
CA ALA A 182 7.76 9.81 2.99
C ALA A 182 6.61 9.48 3.96
N GLY A 183 6.55 10.12 5.13
CA GLY A 183 5.49 9.89 6.11
C GLY A 183 5.83 8.86 7.20
N LYS A 184 7.11 8.49 7.36
CA LYS A 184 7.58 7.57 8.42
C LYS A 184 7.07 7.97 9.82
N THR A 185 7.23 9.24 10.19
CA THR A 185 6.82 9.77 11.50
C THR A 185 5.31 9.68 11.71
N GLU A 186 4.51 10.04 10.70
CA GLU A 186 3.05 9.99 10.80
C GLU A 186 2.54 8.56 10.95
N ASN A 187 3.09 7.62 10.16
CA ASN A 187 2.73 6.22 10.31
C ASN A 187 3.14 5.65 11.68
N THR A 188 4.32 6.02 12.19
CA THR A 188 4.77 5.60 13.54
C THR A 188 3.79 6.09 14.62
N LYS A 189 3.30 7.34 14.52
CA LYS A 189 2.25 7.85 15.43
C LYS A 189 0.98 7.00 15.33
N LYS A 190 0.58 6.54 14.14
CA LYS A 190 -0.60 5.68 13.94
C LYS A 190 -0.42 4.28 14.54
N VAL A 191 0.77 3.70 14.45
CA VAL A 191 1.11 2.43 15.13
C VAL A 191 0.91 2.58 16.64
N ILE A 192 1.49 3.63 17.24
CA ILE A 192 1.37 3.90 18.68
C ILE A 192 -0.10 4.16 19.06
N GLN A 193 -0.82 4.95 18.27
CA GLN A 193 -2.25 5.21 18.48
C GLN A 193 -3.07 3.91 18.51
N TYR A 194 -2.81 3.00 17.58
CA TYR A 194 -3.50 1.72 17.52
C TYR A 194 -3.17 0.83 18.73
N LEU A 195 -1.88 0.69 19.06
CA LEU A 195 -1.41 -0.07 20.23
C LEU A 195 -2.04 0.43 21.53
N ALA A 196 -2.12 1.76 21.71
CA ALA A 196 -2.72 2.36 22.89
C ALA A 196 -4.18 1.92 23.10
N VAL A 197 -4.95 1.72 22.03
CA VAL A 197 -6.36 1.29 22.11
C VAL A 197 -6.50 -0.22 22.32
N ILE A 198 -5.67 -1.03 21.65
CA ILE A 198 -5.80 -2.50 21.76
C ILE A 198 -5.15 -3.07 23.02
N ALA A 199 -4.08 -2.45 23.50
CA ALA A 199 -3.31 -2.90 24.68
C ALA A 199 -3.84 -2.29 25.97
N SER A 200 -4.65 -1.22 25.91
CA SER A 200 -5.37 -0.73 27.08
C SER A 200 -6.45 -1.74 27.49
N SER A 201 -6.08 -2.57 28.47
CA SER A 201 -7.01 -3.49 29.14
C SER A 201 -8.22 -2.72 29.63
N HIS A 202 -9.43 -3.23 29.34
CA HIS A 202 -10.70 -2.74 29.87
C HIS A 202 -10.72 -2.91 31.41
N LYS A 203 -9.99 -2.08 32.16
CA LYS A 203 -10.34 -1.81 33.55
C LYS A 203 -11.62 -0.99 33.50
N GLY A 204 -12.65 -1.53 34.15
CA GLY A 204 -14.06 -1.25 33.88
C GLY A 204 -14.43 0.23 33.80
N LYS A 205 -15.51 0.49 33.06
CA LYS A 205 -16.27 1.74 33.03
C LYS A 205 -16.35 2.36 34.44
N LYS A 206 -15.43 3.28 34.75
CA LYS A 206 -15.52 4.30 35.80
C LYS A 206 -14.43 5.32 35.50
N ASP A 207 -14.89 6.48 35.04
CA ASP A 207 -14.17 7.74 34.94
C ASP A 207 -12.92 7.73 34.05
N ALA A 208 -13.17 7.74 32.74
CA ALA A 208 -12.14 7.95 31.71
C ALA A 208 -11.67 9.41 31.73
N ASN A 209 -10.64 9.71 32.52
CA ASN A 209 -9.69 10.74 32.13
C ASN A 209 -8.98 10.25 30.84
N PRO A 210 -8.75 11.11 29.85
CA PRO A 210 -8.23 10.67 28.57
C PRO A 210 -6.80 10.14 28.77
N VAL A 211 -6.65 8.81 28.64
CA VAL A 211 -5.37 8.08 28.63
C VAL A 211 -4.50 8.48 27.43
N SER A 212 -4.97 9.41 26.58
CA SER A 212 -4.15 10.07 25.56
C SER A 212 -2.93 10.72 26.19
N ASP A 213 -3.08 11.52 27.24
CA ASP A 213 -2.01 12.44 27.65
C ASP A 213 -0.91 11.76 28.48
N LEU A 214 -1.24 10.67 29.19
CA LEU A 214 -0.30 9.97 30.07
C LEU A 214 0.66 9.05 29.30
N CYS A 215 0.24 8.51 28.15
CA CYS A 215 1.13 7.71 27.28
C CYS A 215 2.15 8.59 26.54
N TRP A 216 1.77 9.83 26.17
CA TRP A 216 2.69 10.76 25.50
C TRP A 216 3.84 11.24 26.40
N THR A 217 3.61 11.41 27.71
CA THR A 217 4.61 11.99 28.62
C THR A 217 5.48 10.98 29.37
N ASN A 218 4.98 9.78 29.67
CA ASN A 218 5.67 8.83 30.55
C ASN A 218 6.24 7.58 29.85
N CYS A 219 6.10 7.44 28.54
CA CYS A 219 6.69 6.31 27.84
C CYS A 219 8.21 6.52 27.70
N THR A 220 9.00 5.83 28.53
CA THR A 220 10.46 5.72 28.38
C THR A 220 10.84 5.17 26.99
N LEU A 221 9.89 4.51 26.30
CA LEU A 221 9.95 4.17 24.87
C LEU A 221 10.13 5.39 23.95
N TYR A 222 9.50 6.52 24.24
CA TYR A 222 9.50 7.71 23.36
C TYR A 222 10.88 8.39 23.31
N LYS A 223 11.61 8.42 24.43
CA LYS A 223 12.97 8.99 24.49
C LYS A 223 14.04 8.09 23.88
N HIS A 224 13.88 6.77 23.92
CA HIS A 224 14.79 5.84 23.23
C HIS A 224 14.49 5.73 21.73
N PHE A 225 13.21 5.76 21.31
CA PHE A 225 12.84 5.72 19.88
C PHE A 225 13.25 6.98 19.12
N LEU A 226 13.24 8.17 19.74
CA LEU A 226 13.69 9.40 19.11
C LEU A 226 15.21 9.43 18.85
N ASN A 227 16.01 8.72 19.64
CA ASN A 227 17.47 8.67 19.45
C ASN A 227 17.90 7.77 18.28
N ILE A 228 17.11 6.76 17.91
CA ILE A 228 17.36 5.94 16.71
C ILE A 228 16.95 6.69 15.43
N PHE A 229 16.07 7.70 15.55
CA PHE A 229 15.51 8.47 14.44
C PHE A 229 16.53 9.40 13.73
N ALA A 230 17.75 9.57 14.27
CA ALA A 230 18.75 10.49 13.76
C ALA A 230 19.78 9.89 12.78
N ILE A 231 19.79 8.56 12.55
CA ILE A 231 20.89 7.91 11.80
C ILE A 231 20.64 7.76 10.29
N PHE A 232 19.41 7.96 9.80
CA PHE A 232 19.08 7.80 8.36
C PHE A 232 18.63 9.10 7.67
N GLN A 233 19.38 10.19 7.88
CA GLN A 233 19.35 11.35 6.99
C GLN A 233 20.56 11.34 6.04
N GLN A 234 20.29 11.09 4.75
CA GLN A 234 20.75 11.87 3.59
C GLN A 234 20.92 10.97 2.36
N GLN A 235 20.09 11.17 1.34
CA GLN A 235 20.51 11.75 0.05
C GLN A 235 19.27 12.38 -0.63
N PRO A 236 19.37 13.57 -1.24
CA PRO A 236 18.28 14.19 -1.99
C PRO A 236 18.33 13.75 -3.47
N GLY A 237 17.21 13.25 -3.99
CA GLY A 237 17.00 13.19 -5.44
C GLY A 237 16.27 11.95 -5.96
N SER A 238 14.97 11.80 -5.68
CA SER A 238 14.00 11.26 -6.65
C SER A 238 12.56 11.53 -6.19
N LEU A 239 11.68 11.89 -7.11
CA LEU A 239 10.29 12.26 -6.86
C LEU A 239 9.39 11.01 -6.73
N ALA A 240 9.50 10.28 -5.62
CA ALA A 240 8.44 9.40 -5.10
C ALA A 240 8.73 9.01 -3.64
N PHE A 241 8.09 9.69 -2.69
CA PHE A 241 8.33 9.45 -1.26
C PHE A 241 7.52 8.25 -0.75
N VAL A 242 8.04 7.06 -1.01
CA VAL A 242 7.46 5.78 -0.58
C VAL A 242 7.98 5.42 0.82
N SER A 243 7.07 5.09 1.74
CA SER A 243 7.45 4.42 2.98
C SER A 243 7.24 2.91 2.85
N ILE A 244 8.22 2.11 3.25
CA ILE A 244 8.10 0.65 3.30
C ILE A 244 8.06 0.21 4.77
N PHE A 245 7.12 -0.67 5.08
CA PHE A 245 6.98 -1.29 6.39
C PHE A 245 7.44 -2.73 6.32
N GLU A 246 8.37 -3.07 7.21
CA GLU A 246 8.83 -4.42 7.46
C GLU A 246 8.51 -4.79 8.92
N ILE A 247 8.01 -6.01 9.13
CA ILE A 247 7.95 -6.62 10.45
C ILE A 247 9.19 -7.50 10.55
N SER A 248 10.08 -7.20 11.49
CA SER A 248 11.20 -8.08 11.84
C SER A 248 10.93 -8.74 13.19
N VAL A 249 11.34 -9.99 13.29
CA VAL A 249 11.45 -10.71 14.56
C VAL A 249 12.91 -10.55 14.99
N ASP A 250 13.14 -10.07 16.22
CA ASP A 250 14.47 -9.94 16.81
C ASP A 250 14.80 -11.15 17.69
#